data_AF-A0A564Q864-F1
#
_entry.id   AF-A0A564Q864-F1
#
_cell.length_a   1.000
_cell.length_b   1.000
_cell.length_c   1.000
_cell.angle_alpha   90.00
_cell.angle_beta   90.00
_cell.angle_gamma   90.00
#
_symmetry.space_group_name_H-M   'P 1'
#
loop_
_entity.id
_entity.type
_entity.pdbx_description
1 polymer ?
#
loop_
_entity_poly.entity_id
_entity_poly.type
_entity_poly.pdbx_seq_one_letter_code
_entity_poly.pdbx_strand_id
1 'polypeptide(L)'
;MHISPTVLVVTRDPETLEIQDYGKEGLLSVWDPTMHSFPSFVITDDIVKLTEPFECECGLTTQTMKYIGRAPEAELRSCGLRLQKSLTEEDEKGLEELKEKQKLRTDIGI
;
A
#
# COMPACT_ATOMS: atom_id res chain seq x y z
N MET A 1 7.95 -4.00 4.09
CA MET A 1 7.32 -3.46 5.32
C MET A 1 6.58 -4.60 6.02
N HIS A 2 6.77 -4.83 7.32
CA HIS A 2 6.02 -5.88 8.03
C HIS A 2 4.53 -5.53 8.11
N ILE A 3 3.68 -6.52 7.96
CA ILE A 3 2.25 -6.43 8.28
C ILE A 3 2.06 -6.80 9.76
N SER A 4 1.11 -6.16 10.45
CA SER A 4 0.79 -6.52 11.83
C SER A 4 0.28 -7.97 11.88
N PRO A 5 0.77 -8.83 12.80
CA PRO A 5 0.26 -10.20 12.96
C PRO A 5 -1.22 -10.29 13.36
N THR A 6 -1.82 -9.18 13.80
CA THR A 6 -3.21 -9.13 14.25
C THR A 6 -4.22 -8.91 13.12
N VAL A 7 -3.76 -8.60 11.92
CA VAL A 7 -4.64 -8.35 10.76
C VAL A 7 -4.42 -9.42 9.70
N LEU A 8 -5.48 -9.74 8.97
CA LEU A 8 -5.38 -10.56 7.77
C LEU A 8 -5.28 -9.65 6.56
N VAL A 9 -4.29 -9.91 5.72
CA VAL A 9 -4.05 -9.15 4.49
C VAL A 9 -3.83 -10.12 3.33
N VAL A 10 -4.45 -9.81 2.18
CA VAL A 10 -4.25 -10.54 0.91
C VAL A 10 -4.22 -9.56 -0.26
N THR A 11 -3.66 -10.01 -1.38
CA THR A 11 -3.79 -9.34 -2.69
C THR A 11 -4.98 -9.91 -3.46
N ARG A 12 -5.76 -9.05 -4.12
CA ARG A 12 -6.85 -9.44 -5.01
C ARG A 12 -6.54 -9.05 -6.45
N ASP A 13 -7.01 -9.86 -7.39
CA ASP A 13 -6.98 -9.52 -8.81
C ASP A 13 -7.85 -8.25 -9.05
N PRO A 14 -7.35 -7.20 -9.71
CA PRO A 14 -8.11 -5.96 -9.88
C PRO A 14 -9.39 -6.10 -10.72
N GLU A 15 -9.45 -7.08 -11.63
CA GLU A 15 -10.56 -7.28 -12.55
C GLU A 15 -11.62 -8.23 -11.97
N THR A 16 -11.17 -9.32 -11.31
CA THR A 16 -12.09 -10.37 -10.79
C THR A 16 -12.36 -10.25 -9.30
N LEU A 17 -11.53 -9.48 -8.57
CA LEU A 17 -11.49 -9.39 -7.11
C LEU A 17 -11.18 -10.72 -6.42
N GLU A 18 -10.80 -11.78 -7.13
CA GLU A 18 -10.42 -13.04 -6.51
C GLU A 18 -9.10 -12.92 -5.73
N ILE A 19 -8.97 -13.69 -4.64
CA ILE A 19 -7.74 -13.71 -3.84
C ILE A 19 -6.63 -14.35 -4.66
N GLN A 20 -5.45 -13.72 -4.64
CA GLN A 20 -4.28 -14.17 -5.36
C GLN A 20 -3.28 -14.88 -4.43
N ASP A 21 -2.47 -15.77 -5.01
CA ASP A 21 -1.30 -16.33 -4.34
C ASP A 21 -0.27 -15.24 -3.96
N TYR A 22 0.56 -15.55 -2.98
CA TYR A 22 1.68 -14.70 -2.59
C TYR A 22 2.63 -14.41 -3.76
N GLY A 23 3.25 -13.24 -3.72
CA GLY A 23 4.18 -12.79 -4.74
C GLY A 23 3.54 -12.18 -6.00
N LYS A 24 2.21 -12.21 -6.14
CA LYS A 24 1.49 -11.50 -7.20
C LYS A 24 1.20 -10.06 -6.77
N GLU A 25 1.18 -9.15 -7.75
CA GLU A 25 0.75 -7.77 -7.54
C GLU A 25 -0.76 -7.69 -7.65
N GLY A 26 -1.40 -6.91 -6.77
CA GLY A 26 -2.85 -6.74 -6.81
C GLY A 26 -3.37 -5.76 -5.76
N LEU A 27 -4.69 -5.60 -5.73
CA LEU A 27 -5.37 -4.73 -4.77
C LEU A 27 -5.16 -5.25 -3.35
N LEU A 28 -4.75 -4.37 -2.45
CA LEU A 28 -4.61 -4.67 -1.04
C LEU A 28 -6.00 -4.80 -0.39
N SER A 29 -6.28 -5.97 0.17
CA SER A 29 -7.48 -6.25 0.96
C SER A 29 -7.08 -6.57 2.40
N VAL A 30 -7.69 -5.87 3.35
CA VAL A 30 -7.37 -5.93 4.78
C VAL A 30 -8.62 -6.31 5.58
N TRP A 31 -8.45 -7.21 6.55
CA TRP A 31 -9.43 -7.50 7.59
C TRP A 31 -8.78 -7.35 8.95
N ASP A 32 -9.42 -6.57 9.82
CA ASP A 32 -9.01 -6.39 11.20
C ASP A 32 -10.09 -6.94 12.15
N PRO A 33 -9.87 -8.13 12.75
CA PRO A 33 -10.83 -8.72 13.68
C PRO A 33 -10.90 -7.97 15.03
N THR A 34 -9.99 -7.02 15.28
CA THR A 34 -9.95 -6.23 16.52
C THR A 34 -10.80 -4.96 16.45
N MET A 35 -11.28 -4.60 15.25
CA MET A 35 -12.03 -3.38 15.02
C MET A 35 -13.46 -3.47 15.57
N HIS A 36 -13.84 -2.53 16.44
CA HIS A 36 -15.21 -2.41 16.96
C HIS A 36 -16.09 -1.41 16.19
N SER A 37 -15.51 -0.67 15.25
CA SER A 37 -16.18 0.27 14.35
C SER A 37 -16.25 -0.27 12.92
N PHE A 38 -17.12 0.31 12.09
CA PHE A 38 -17.25 -0.06 10.68
C PHE A 38 -16.43 0.89 9.79
N PRO A 39 -15.75 0.39 8.72
CA PRO A 39 -15.65 -1.02 8.32
C PRO A 39 -14.47 -1.76 8.96
N SER A 40 -14.66 -3.03 9.31
CA SER A 40 -13.60 -3.94 9.79
C SER A 40 -12.88 -4.69 8.65
N PHE A 41 -13.33 -4.48 7.41
CA PHE A 41 -12.74 -5.04 6.21
C PHE A 41 -12.78 -4.01 5.08
N VAL A 42 -11.68 -3.90 4.35
CA VAL A 42 -11.53 -2.91 3.28
C VAL A 42 -10.76 -3.53 2.12
N ILE A 43 -11.28 -3.37 0.90
CA ILE A 43 -10.49 -3.48 -0.32
C ILE A 43 -10.08 -2.06 -0.67
N THR A 44 -8.78 -1.82 -0.73
CA THR A 44 -8.22 -0.51 -1.03
C THR A 44 -7.88 -0.43 -2.52
N ASP A 45 -7.68 0.79 -3.01
CA ASP A 45 -7.16 1.03 -4.36
C ASP A 45 -5.63 0.93 -4.43
N ASP A 46 -4.97 0.49 -3.36
CA ASP A 46 -3.51 0.37 -3.32
C ASP A 46 -3.08 -0.95 -3.97
N ILE A 47 -2.10 -0.87 -4.88
CA ILE A 47 -1.48 -2.02 -5.54
C ILE A 47 -0.22 -2.40 -4.77
N VAL A 48 -0.19 -3.64 -4.31
CA VAL A 48 0.89 -4.17 -3.46
C VAL A 48 1.28 -5.57 -3.88
N LYS A 49 2.43 -6.02 -3.39
CA LYS A 49 2.89 -7.40 -3.45
C LYS A 49 3.19 -7.91 -2.04
N LEU A 50 2.65 -9.08 -1.69
CA LEU A 50 2.83 -9.70 -0.38
C LEU A 50 3.79 -10.88 -0.48
N THR A 51 4.60 -11.08 0.56
CA THR A 51 5.37 -12.31 0.74
C THR A 51 4.53 -13.36 1.46
N GLU A 52 4.91 -14.62 1.32
CA GLU A 52 4.51 -15.65 2.27
C GLU A 52 4.89 -15.22 3.70
N PRO A 53 4.13 -15.64 4.73
CA PRO A 53 4.53 -15.46 6.12
C PRO A 53 5.87 -16.15 6.40
N PHE A 54 6.78 -15.45 7.05
CA PHE A 54 8.08 -16.01 7.46
C PHE A 54 8.47 -15.51 8.85
N GLU A 55 9.36 -16.23 9.51
CA GLU A 55 9.99 -15.78 10.75
C GLU A 55 11.13 -14.81 10.41
N CYS A 56 10.95 -13.53 10.75
CA CYS A 56 11.95 -12.50 10.56
C CYS A 56 12.98 -12.53 11.70
N GLU A 57 14.21 -12.11 11.43
CA GLU A 57 15.28 -11.94 12.42
C GLU A 57 14.89 -10.99 13.59
N CYS A 58 13.87 -10.14 13.40
CA CYS A 58 13.32 -9.31 14.48
C CYS A 58 12.41 -10.08 15.46
N GLY A 59 12.16 -11.37 15.22
CA GLY A 59 11.33 -12.25 16.05
C GLY A 59 9.84 -12.28 15.67
N LEU A 60 9.41 -11.54 14.65
CA LEU A 60 8.03 -11.58 14.17
C LEU A 60 7.86 -12.68 13.12
N THR A 61 6.83 -13.51 13.28
CA THR A 61 6.32 -14.36 12.19
C THR A 61 5.17 -13.64 11.51
N THR A 62 5.40 -13.10 10.32
CA THR A 62 4.40 -12.30 9.60
C THR A 62 4.70 -12.23 8.10
N GLN A 63 3.77 -11.65 7.35
CA GLN A 63 3.95 -11.26 5.96
C GLN A 63 4.70 -9.93 5.87
N THR A 64 5.34 -9.70 4.73
CA THR A 64 5.78 -8.36 4.36
C THR A 64 5.09 -7.88 3.09
N MET A 65 4.88 -6.58 3.03
CA MET A 65 4.29 -5.87 1.91
C MET A 65 5.33 -4.99 1.23
N LYS A 66 5.31 -5.02 -0.10
CA LYS A 66 5.92 -4.02 -0.98
C LYS A 66 4.79 -3.22 -1.63
N TYR A 67 4.77 -1.92 -1.40
CA TYR A 67 3.86 -1.00 -2.09
C TYR A 67 4.37 -0.74 -3.50
N ILE A 68 3.47 -0.73 -4.49
CA ILE A 68 3.78 -0.53 -5.91
C ILE A 68 3.19 0.78 -6.40
N GLY A 69 1.94 1.08 -6.02
CA GLY A 69 1.23 2.28 -6.47
C GLY A 69 -0.25 2.19 -6.16
N ARG A 70 -1.08 2.88 -6.95
CA ARG A 70 -2.55 2.82 -6.87
C ARG A 70 -3.17 2.41 -8.19
N ALA A 71 -4.38 1.84 -8.13
CA ALA A 71 -5.18 1.50 -9.30
C ALA A 71 -5.49 2.77 -10.14
N PRO A 72 -5.55 2.67 -11.49
CA PRO A 72 -5.73 3.83 -12.38
C PRO A 72 -7.02 4.64 -12.14
N GLU A 73 -8.10 3.99 -11.72
CA GLU A 73 -9.39 4.62 -11.43
C GLU A 73 -9.67 4.78 -9.92
N ALA A 74 -8.60 4.80 -9.11
CA ALA A 74 -8.72 4.97 -7.66
C ALA A 74 -9.59 6.18 -7.29
N GLU A 75 -10.49 6.00 -6.33
CA GLU A 75 -11.52 7.00 -6.07
C GLU A 75 -10.95 8.26 -5.41
N LEU A 76 -11.12 9.42 -6.04
CA LEU A 76 -10.64 10.71 -5.55
C LEU A 76 -11.52 11.32 -4.46
N ARG A 77 -11.69 10.60 -3.34
CA ARG A 77 -12.40 11.14 -2.16
C ARG A 77 -11.47 11.76 -1.12
N SER A 78 -10.19 11.39 -1.11
CA SER A 78 -9.23 11.87 -0.13
C SER A 78 -8.65 13.24 -0.49
N CYS A 79 -8.47 14.10 0.52
CA CYS A 79 -7.77 15.38 0.38
C CYS A 79 -6.36 15.21 -0.22
N GLY A 80 -5.67 14.10 0.10
CA GLY A 80 -4.34 13.81 -0.45
C GLY A 80 -4.35 13.56 -1.96
N LEU A 81 -5.35 12.81 -2.45
CA LEU A 81 -5.51 12.54 -3.89
C LEU A 81 -5.92 13.81 -4.66
N ARG A 82 -6.76 14.65 -4.04
CA ARG A 82 -7.09 15.97 -4.60
C ARG A 82 -5.87 16.87 -4.70
N LEU A 83 -5.04 16.90 -3.65
CA LEU A 83 -3.80 17.66 -3.65
C LEU A 83 -2.86 17.18 -4.77
N GLN A 84 -2.68 15.87 -4.92
CA GLN A 84 -1.84 15.29 -5.96
C GLN A 84 -2.27 15.74 -7.36
N LYS A 85 -3.58 15.81 -7.65
CA LYS A 85 -4.07 16.32 -8.95
C LYS A 85 -3.89 17.82 -9.15
N SER A 86 -3.74 18.59 -8.07
CA SER A 86 -3.53 20.04 -8.15
C SER A 86 -2.05 20.42 -8.25
N LEU A 87 -1.13 19.45 -8.13
CA LEU A 87 0.30 19.69 -8.32
C LEU A 87 0.56 20.04 -9.78
N THR A 88 1.38 21.07 -9.98
CA THR A 88 1.85 21.50 -11.29
C THR A 88 3.16 20.82 -11.66
N GLU A 89 3.55 20.90 -12.93
CA GLU A 89 4.87 20.43 -13.39
C GLU A 89 6.03 21.12 -12.64
N GLU A 90 5.83 22.36 -12.16
CA GLU A 90 6.80 23.08 -11.35
C GLU A 90 6.90 22.49 -9.94
N ASP A 91 5.76 22.14 -9.33
CA ASP A 91 5.72 21.48 -8.03
C ASP A 91 6.38 20.09 -8.08
N GLU A 92 6.16 19.33 -9.16
CA GLU A 92 6.77 18.02 -9.36
C GLU A 92 8.29 18.10 -9.50
N LYS A 93 8.80 19.04 -10.31
CA LYS A 93 10.23 19.30 -10.43
C LYS A 93 10.85 19.74 -9.11
N GLY A 94 10.18 20.64 -8.39
CA GLY A 94 10.62 21.06 -7.06
C GLY A 94 10.71 19.89 -6.08
N LEU A 95 9.78 18.93 -6.15
CA LEU A 95 9.80 17.72 -5.33
C LEU A 95 10.95 16.78 -5.69
N GLU A 96 11.26 16.59 -6.98
CA GLU A 96 12.41 15.79 -7.43
C GLU A 96 13.73 16.38 -6.93
N GLU A 97 13.92 17.69 -7.08
CA GLU A 97 15.11 18.37 -6.58
C GLU A 97 15.27 18.26 -5.06
N LEU A 98 14.15 18.33 -4.32
CA LEU A 98 14.15 18.14 -2.86
C LEU A 98 14.55 16.71 -2.47
N LYS A 99 14.03 15.70 -3.18
CA LYS A 99 14.38 14.29 -2.94
C LYS A 99 15.88 14.03 -3.17
N GLU A 100 16.44 14.60 -4.22
CA GLU A 100 17.88 14.53 -4.51
C GLU A 100 18.72 15.25 -3.44
N LYS A 101 18.35 16.48 -3.08
CA LYS A 101 19.08 17.29 -2.10
C LYS A 101 19.05 16.70 -0.69
N GLN A 102 17.95 16.09 -0.27
CA GLN A 102 17.81 15.54 1.08
C GLN A 102 18.34 14.10 1.23
N LYS A 103 18.82 13.45 0.16
CA LYS A 103 19.14 12.00 0.17
C LYS A 103 18.04 11.19 0.89
N LEU A 104 16.78 11.58 0.70
CA LEU A 104 15.65 10.86 1.27
C LEU A 104 15.71 9.43 0.73
N ARG A 105 15.87 8.44 1.62
CA ARG A 105 15.80 7.04 1.23
C ARG A 105 14.42 6.80 0.65
N THR A 106 14.35 6.66 -0.67
CA THR A 106 13.15 6.28 -1.44
C THR A 106 12.64 4.87 -1.08
N ASP A 107 13.37 4.17 -0.20
CA ASP A 107 13.04 2.85 0.36
C ASP A 107 11.81 2.86 1.29
N ILE A 108 11.32 4.04 1.72
CA ILE A 108 10.05 4.16 2.46
C ILE A 108 8.99 4.57 1.45
N GLY A 109 8.20 3.58 1.02
CA GLY A 109 7.18 3.72 -0.01
C GLY A 109 6.31 4.96 0.14
N ILE A 110 6.37 5.78 -0.91
CA ILE A 110 5.30 6.64 -1.43
C ILE A 110 5.19 6.32 -2.92
#